data_AF-A0A6J6ZI19-F1
#
_entry.id   AF-A0A6J6ZI19-F1
#
_cell.length_a   1.000
_cell.length_b   1.000
_cell.length_c   1.000
_cell.angle_alpha   90.00
_cell.angle_beta   90.00
_cell.angle_gamma   90.00
#
_symmetry.space_group_name_H-M   'P 1'
#
loop_
_entity.id
_entity.type
_entity.pdbx_description
1 polymer ?
#
loop_
_entity_poly.entity_id
_entity_poly.type
_entity_poly.pdbx_seq_one_letter_code
_entity_poly.pdbx_strand_id
1 'polypeptide(L)'
;MARKVHAHSPDEQMLELFESFENLPEGTLGREFLEFHTRNEFELPGLNPERNILRSVFCSHDMNHVITGYEPTPAGEIALAAMSFAAGRCEPTWAGLLLSMAYHEGRLTHHDEPVPLETTLSDPAAVELLGEAFDRGSECSSNFTFADHLSMADWQLSKVRAHYNITPR
;
A
#
# COMPACT_ATOMS: atom_id res chain seq x y z
N MET A 1 -24.31 -21.61 -15.24
CA MET A 1 -23.07 -22.27 -14.78
C MET A 1 -21.95 -21.25 -14.83
N ALA A 2 -21.53 -20.70 -13.69
CA ALA A 2 -20.38 -19.80 -13.63
C ALA A 2 -19.11 -20.65 -13.70
N ARG A 3 -18.27 -20.40 -14.72
CA ARG A 3 -16.96 -21.05 -14.85
C ARG A 3 -16.09 -20.53 -13.71
N LYS A 4 -15.86 -21.35 -12.68
CA LYS A 4 -14.78 -21.11 -11.72
C LYS A 4 -13.48 -21.09 -12.49
N VAL A 5 -12.97 -19.89 -12.76
CA VAL A 5 -11.59 -19.72 -13.24
C VAL A 5 -10.72 -19.78 -11.99
N HIS A 6 -10.32 -20.99 -11.62
CA HIS A 6 -9.20 -21.15 -10.69
C HIS A 6 -7.94 -21.03 -11.54
N ALA A 7 -7.24 -19.89 -11.41
CA ALA A 7 -5.83 -19.85 -11.78
C ALA A 7 -5.12 -20.80 -10.79
N HIS A 8 -4.67 -21.94 -11.29
CA HIS A 8 -4.06 -22.99 -10.47
C HIS A 8 -2.53 -22.88 -10.37
N SER A 9 -1.96 -21.78 -10.87
CA SER A 9 -0.51 -21.54 -10.88
C SER A 9 -0.17 -20.10 -10.47
N PRO A 10 1.03 -19.88 -9.92
CA PRO A 10 1.58 -18.54 -9.75
C PRO A 10 1.58 -17.74 -11.06
N ASP A 11 1.58 -16.41 -10.96
CA ASP A 11 1.77 -15.53 -12.12
C ASP A 11 3.28 -15.41 -12.40
N GLU A 12 3.77 -16.29 -13.26
CA GLU A 12 5.18 -16.38 -13.65
C GLU A 12 5.71 -15.04 -14.19
N GLN A 13 4.92 -14.28 -14.96
CA GLN A 13 5.39 -13.00 -15.53
C GLN A 13 5.61 -11.93 -14.45
N MET A 14 4.74 -11.90 -13.44
CA MET A 14 4.89 -10.98 -12.31
C MET A 14 6.08 -11.36 -11.43
N LEU A 15 6.32 -12.66 -11.24
CA LEU A 15 7.47 -13.14 -10.48
C LEU A 15 8.78 -12.89 -11.21
N GLU A 16 8.86 -13.14 -12.52
CA GLU A 16 10.03 -12.81 -13.35
C GLU A 16 10.34 -11.29 -13.31
N LEU A 17 9.30 -10.45 -13.28
CA LEU A 17 9.47 -9.01 -13.11
C LEU A 17 10.09 -8.68 -11.74
N PHE A 18 9.63 -9.33 -10.66
CA PHE A 18 10.19 -9.12 -9.33
C PHE A 18 11.62 -9.66 -9.20
N GLU A 19 11.95 -10.78 -9.84
CA GLU A 19 13.34 -11.26 -9.96
C GLU A 19 14.22 -10.22 -10.67
N SER A 20 13.70 -9.55 -11.70
CA SER A 20 14.44 -8.47 -12.37
C SER A 20 14.75 -7.30 -11.44
N PHE A 21 13.90 -7.05 -10.44
CA PHE A 21 14.13 -6.00 -9.45
C PHE A 21 15.34 -6.31 -8.58
N GLU A 22 15.75 -7.58 -8.43
CA GLU A 22 16.93 -7.92 -7.64
C GLU A 22 18.23 -7.27 -8.13
N ASN A 23 18.27 -7.01 -9.44
CA ASN A 23 19.43 -6.43 -10.12
C ASN A 23 19.41 -4.90 -10.17
N LEU A 24 18.35 -4.26 -9.67
CA LEU A 24 18.27 -2.81 -9.63
C LEU A 24 19.19 -2.23 -8.53
N PRO A 25 19.67 -0.98 -8.68
CA PRO A 25 20.44 -0.31 -7.63
C PRO A 25 19.64 -0.16 -6.32
N GLU A 26 20.33 -0.25 -5.18
CA GLU A 26 19.75 0.01 -3.86
C GLU A 26 19.12 1.42 -3.79
N GLY A 27 18.01 1.56 -3.05
CA GLY A 27 17.26 2.80 -2.99
C GLY A 27 16.38 3.08 -4.21
N THR A 28 16.27 2.17 -5.18
CA THR A 28 15.24 2.22 -6.23
C THR A 28 13.90 1.67 -5.72
N LEU A 29 12.78 2.14 -6.27
CA LEU A 29 11.45 1.70 -5.85
C LEU A 29 11.29 0.16 -5.91
N GLY A 30 11.81 -0.48 -6.96
CA GLY A 30 11.77 -1.93 -7.11
C GLY A 30 12.59 -2.67 -6.05
N ARG A 31 13.81 -2.20 -5.72
CA ARG A 31 14.60 -2.79 -4.62
C ARG A 31 13.94 -2.61 -3.26
N GLU A 32 13.45 -1.42 -2.98
CA GLU A 32 12.78 -1.10 -1.72
C GLU A 32 11.46 -1.87 -1.56
N PHE A 33 10.78 -2.18 -2.66
CA PHE A 33 9.58 -3.03 -2.67
C PHE A 33 9.88 -4.49 -2.29
N LEU A 34 10.98 -5.07 -2.79
CA LEU A 34 11.41 -6.41 -2.40
C LEU A 34 11.85 -6.44 -0.93
N GLU A 35 12.57 -5.41 -0.48
CA GLU A 35 12.97 -5.27 0.92
C GLU A 35 11.74 -5.13 1.83
N PHE A 36 10.74 -4.34 1.41
CA PHE A 36 9.46 -4.21 2.11
C PHE A 36 8.76 -5.54 2.32
N HIS A 37 8.69 -6.39 1.29
CA HIS A 37 8.09 -7.73 1.43
C HIS A 37 8.91 -8.61 2.35
N THR A 38 10.24 -8.59 2.20
CA THR A 38 11.16 -9.42 2.98
C THR A 38 11.06 -9.09 4.48
N ARG A 39 11.12 -7.80 4.85
CA ARG A 39 11.11 -7.36 6.24
C ARG A 39 9.77 -7.50 6.95
N ASN A 40 8.67 -7.52 6.19
CA ASN A 40 7.31 -7.71 6.72
C ASN A 40 6.84 -9.17 6.60
N GLU A 41 7.68 -10.08 6.10
CA GLU A 41 7.34 -11.49 5.86
C GLU A 41 6.09 -11.66 4.96
N PHE A 42 5.92 -10.77 3.99
CA PHE A 42 4.80 -10.80 3.05
C PHE A 42 5.15 -11.64 1.82
N GLU A 43 4.18 -12.46 1.37
CA GLU A 43 4.26 -13.12 0.07
C GLU A 43 4.19 -12.08 -1.04
N LEU A 44 5.07 -12.19 -2.04
CA LEU A 44 5.01 -11.33 -3.22
C LEU A 44 3.68 -11.52 -3.97
N PRO A 45 3.06 -10.44 -4.48
CA PRO A 45 1.91 -10.54 -5.36
C PRO A 45 2.19 -11.44 -6.56
N GLY A 46 1.24 -12.30 -6.93
CA GLY A 46 1.46 -13.27 -8.02
C GLY A 46 1.92 -14.65 -7.54
N LEU A 47 2.47 -14.77 -6.33
CA LEU A 47 2.92 -16.07 -5.80
C LEU A 47 1.75 -16.99 -5.44
N ASN A 48 0.74 -16.47 -4.74
CA ASN A 48 -0.41 -17.23 -4.28
C ASN A 48 -1.54 -17.27 -5.35
N PRO A 49 -1.82 -18.43 -5.97
CA PRO A 49 -2.79 -18.53 -7.06
C PRO A 49 -4.21 -18.11 -6.67
N GLU A 50 -4.60 -18.30 -5.40
CA GLU A 50 -5.93 -17.94 -4.90
C GLU A 50 -6.13 -16.41 -4.82
N ARG A 51 -5.03 -15.66 -4.68
CA ARG A 51 -5.02 -14.19 -4.59
C ARG A 51 -4.66 -13.51 -5.90
N ASN A 52 -4.33 -14.27 -6.94
CA ASN A 52 -3.88 -13.72 -8.22
C ASN A 52 -4.90 -12.80 -8.92
N ILE A 53 -6.20 -12.94 -8.64
CA ILE A 53 -7.24 -12.03 -9.15
C ILE A 53 -7.02 -10.57 -8.69
N LEU A 54 -6.35 -10.35 -7.54
CA LEU A 54 -6.08 -9.04 -6.95
C LEU A 54 -4.59 -8.65 -6.97
N ARG A 55 -3.72 -9.43 -7.62
CA ARG A 55 -2.26 -9.23 -7.57
C ARG A 55 -1.79 -7.84 -7.98
N SER A 56 -2.40 -7.23 -9.00
CA SER A 56 -2.04 -5.87 -9.44
C SER A 56 -2.49 -4.82 -8.42
N VAL A 57 -3.60 -5.05 -7.72
CA VAL A 57 -4.08 -4.19 -6.64
C VAL A 57 -3.12 -4.26 -5.46
N PHE A 58 -2.72 -5.47 -5.03
CA PHE A 58 -1.74 -5.63 -3.94
C PHE A 58 -0.37 -5.06 -4.31
N CYS A 59 0.12 -5.30 -5.52
CA CYS A 59 1.38 -4.72 -5.98
C CYS A 59 1.35 -3.19 -5.93
N SER A 60 0.30 -2.56 -6.48
CA SER A 60 0.16 -1.10 -6.44
C SER A 60 0.01 -0.59 -5.01
N HIS A 61 -0.79 -1.25 -4.17
CA HIS A 61 -0.98 -0.93 -2.77
C HIS A 61 0.36 -0.93 -1.99
N ASP A 62 1.11 -2.02 -2.08
CA ASP A 62 2.35 -2.19 -1.35
C ASP A 62 3.45 -1.25 -1.85
N MET A 63 3.46 -0.90 -3.15
CA MET A 63 4.32 0.17 -3.65
C MET A 63 3.96 1.53 -3.05
N ASN A 64 2.70 1.81 -2.76
CA ASN A 64 2.31 3.05 -2.07
C ASN A 64 2.82 3.09 -0.62
N HIS A 65 2.91 1.95 0.09
CA HIS A 65 3.61 1.91 1.39
C HIS A 65 5.06 2.34 1.26
N VAL A 66 5.79 1.78 0.29
CA VAL A 66 7.20 2.10 0.04
C VAL A 66 7.38 3.60 -0.30
N ILE A 67 6.55 4.12 -1.19
CA ILE A 67 6.60 5.52 -1.63
C ILE A 67 6.35 6.47 -0.46
N THR A 68 5.34 6.19 0.36
CA THR A 68 4.91 7.09 1.44
C THR A 68 5.70 6.92 2.74
N GLY A 69 6.31 5.74 2.94
CA GLY A 69 7.00 5.38 4.17
C GLY A 69 6.06 5.02 5.33
N TYR A 70 4.78 4.73 5.07
CA TYR A 70 3.88 4.20 6.09
C TYR A 70 4.04 2.69 6.21
N GLU A 71 4.27 2.22 7.43
CA GLU A 71 4.36 0.80 7.75
C GLU A 71 2.99 0.10 7.68
N PRO A 72 2.93 -1.20 7.33
CA PRO A 72 1.68 -1.96 7.22
C PRO A 72 1.14 -2.37 8.60
N THR A 73 1.00 -1.37 9.48
CA THR A 73 0.38 -1.48 10.80
C THR A 73 -1.04 -0.90 10.73
N PRO A 74 -1.96 -1.22 11.64
CA PRO A 74 -3.31 -0.64 11.61
C PRO A 74 -3.33 0.90 11.52
N ALA A 75 -2.45 1.59 12.25
CA ALA A 75 -2.33 3.05 12.19
C ALA A 75 -1.71 3.52 10.86
N GLY A 76 -0.71 2.79 10.35
CA GLY A 76 -0.06 3.11 9.08
C GLY A 76 -0.95 2.88 7.85
N GLU A 77 -1.84 1.88 7.88
CA GLU A 77 -2.86 1.65 6.86
C GLU A 77 -3.89 2.77 6.80
N ILE A 78 -4.33 3.26 7.96
CA ILE A 78 -5.20 4.44 8.06
C ILE A 78 -4.48 5.68 7.53
N ALA A 79 -3.21 5.87 7.92
CA ALA A 79 -2.41 7.00 7.47
C ALA A 79 -2.14 6.97 5.95
N LEU A 80 -1.79 5.80 5.38
CA LEU A 80 -1.62 5.64 3.94
C LEU A 80 -2.89 6.01 3.17
N ALA A 81 -4.05 5.54 3.64
CA ALA A 81 -5.33 5.83 3.02
C ALA A 81 -5.70 7.32 3.14
N ALA A 82 -5.40 7.95 4.28
CA ALA A 82 -5.62 9.38 4.49
C ALA A 82 -4.75 10.24 3.57
N MET A 83 -3.45 9.91 3.45
CA MET A 83 -2.54 10.61 2.53
C MET A 83 -2.99 10.44 1.08
N SER A 84 -3.38 9.22 0.69
CA SER A 84 -3.91 8.92 -0.65
C SER A 84 -5.15 9.74 -0.98
N PHE A 85 -6.09 9.86 -0.04
CA PHE A 85 -7.27 10.71 -0.19
C PHE A 85 -6.92 12.20 -0.26
N ALA A 86 -6.04 12.70 0.60
CA ALA A 86 -5.65 14.10 0.62
C ALA A 86 -4.92 14.53 -0.68
N ALA A 87 -4.13 13.62 -1.28
CA ALA A 87 -3.45 13.83 -2.55
C ALA A 87 -4.37 13.66 -3.77
N GLY A 88 -5.22 12.63 -3.78
CA GLY A 88 -6.05 12.28 -4.93
C GLY A 88 -7.36 13.04 -5.03
N ARG A 89 -8.01 13.31 -3.89
CA ARG A 89 -9.30 14.01 -3.75
C ARG A 89 -10.37 13.52 -4.73
N CYS A 90 -10.43 12.20 -4.93
CA CYS A 90 -11.37 11.55 -5.83
C CYS A 90 -12.09 10.37 -5.17
N GLU A 91 -13.24 9.99 -5.72
CA GLU A 91 -14.12 8.94 -5.17
C GLU A 91 -13.38 7.63 -4.81
N PRO A 92 -12.48 7.09 -5.65
CA PRO A 92 -11.73 5.88 -5.29
C PRO A 92 -10.86 6.05 -4.04
N THR A 93 -10.17 7.19 -3.89
CA THR A 93 -9.34 7.45 -2.71
C THR A 93 -10.17 7.72 -1.45
N TRP A 94 -11.35 8.34 -1.61
CA TRP A 94 -12.31 8.51 -0.52
C TRP A 94 -12.85 7.16 -0.03
N ALA A 95 -13.28 6.30 -0.97
CA ALA A 95 -13.72 4.96 -0.64
C ALA A 95 -12.60 4.12 0.00
N GLY A 96 -11.35 4.28 -0.44
CA GLY A 96 -10.18 3.66 0.17
C GLY A 96 -9.97 4.07 1.62
N LEU A 97 -10.09 5.36 1.94
CA LEU A 97 -10.04 5.86 3.32
C LEU A 97 -11.16 5.25 4.18
N LEU A 98 -12.40 5.26 3.69
CA LEU A 98 -13.53 4.66 4.43
C LEU A 98 -13.33 3.16 4.67
N LEU A 99 -12.80 2.44 3.68
CA LEU A 99 -12.50 1.01 3.80
C LEU A 99 -11.40 0.76 4.82
N SER A 100 -10.30 1.50 4.76
CA SER A 100 -9.20 1.40 5.72
C SER A 100 -9.69 1.67 7.15
N MET A 101 -10.50 2.72 7.34
CA MET A 101 -11.15 3.00 8.63
C MET A 101 -12.06 1.85 9.08
N ALA A 102 -12.90 1.29 8.20
CA ALA A 102 -13.75 0.16 8.56
C ALA A 102 -12.95 -1.09 8.97
N TYR A 103 -11.84 -1.38 8.30
CA TYR A 103 -10.99 -2.54 8.59
C TYR A 103 -10.15 -2.35 9.85
N HIS A 104 -9.41 -1.24 9.95
CA HIS A 104 -8.39 -1.05 10.98
C HIS A 104 -8.92 -0.38 12.24
N GLU A 105 -9.87 0.55 12.11
CA GLU A 105 -10.53 1.18 13.26
C GLU A 105 -11.81 0.42 13.65
N GLY A 106 -12.67 0.12 12.68
CA GLY A 106 -13.95 -0.55 12.88
C GLY A 106 -13.89 -2.07 13.00
N ARG A 107 -12.71 -2.68 12.78
CA ARG A 107 -12.46 -4.12 12.88
C ARG A 107 -13.43 -5.00 12.09
N LEU A 108 -13.77 -4.60 10.86
CA LEU A 108 -14.79 -5.25 10.01
C LEU A 108 -14.62 -6.77 9.85
N THR A 109 -13.42 -7.34 10.06
CA THR A 109 -13.14 -8.78 9.95
C THR A 109 -13.09 -9.55 11.28
N HIS A 110 -13.24 -8.90 12.43
CA HIS A 110 -13.15 -9.52 13.76
C HIS A 110 -14.54 -9.92 14.28
N HIS A 111 -15.22 -10.83 13.57
CA HIS A 111 -16.63 -11.15 13.82
C HIS A 111 -16.91 -11.89 15.15
N ASP A 112 -15.90 -12.53 15.77
CA ASP A 112 -16.08 -13.42 16.93
C ASP A 112 -15.27 -12.99 18.18
N GLU A 113 -14.61 -11.82 18.15
CA GLU A 113 -13.82 -11.32 19.28
C GLU A 113 -14.61 -10.31 20.12
N PRO A 114 -14.46 -10.31 21.46
CA PRO A 114 -15.02 -9.26 22.30
C PRO A 114 -14.50 -7.91 21.81
N VAL A 115 -15.40 -6.95 21.55
CA VAL A 115 -15.02 -5.60 21.14
C VAL A 115 -14.20 -4.97 22.26
N PRO A 116 -12.90 -4.70 22.06
CA PRO A 116 -12.11 -4.02 23.08
C PRO A 116 -12.58 -2.57 23.19
N LEU A 117 -12.43 -1.96 24.37
CA LEU A 117 -12.72 -0.53 24.55
C LEU A 117 -11.76 0.37 23.75
N GLU A 118 -10.58 -0.15 23.38
CA GLU A 118 -9.54 0.58 22.68
C GLU A 118 -9.39 0.09 21.23
N THR A 119 -9.49 1.04 20.32
CA THR A 119 -9.32 0.90 18.86
C THR A 119 -7.99 1.53 18.42
N THR A 120 -7.65 1.45 17.13
CA THR A 120 -6.39 2.01 16.62
C THR A 120 -6.28 3.51 16.91
N LEU A 121 -7.34 4.28 16.72
CA LEU A 121 -7.36 5.72 16.96
C LEU A 121 -7.64 6.10 18.42
N SER A 122 -7.72 5.12 19.32
CA SER A 122 -7.66 5.39 20.76
C SER A 122 -6.23 5.74 21.22
N ASP A 123 -5.21 5.38 20.44
CA ASP A 123 -3.82 5.81 20.64
C ASP A 123 -3.61 7.23 20.09
N PRO A 124 -3.24 8.23 20.92
CA PRO A 124 -2.92 9.57 20.45
C PRO A 124 -1.84 9.60 19.37
N ALA A 125 -0.86 8.68 19.39
CA ALA A 125 0.17 8.62 18.37
C ALA A 125 -0.40 8.24 17.00
N ALA A 126 -1.43 7.38 16.96
CA ALA A 126 -2.13 7.04 15.72
C ALA A 126 -2.97 8.22 15.18
N VAL A 127 -3.53 9.04 16.08
CA VAL A 127 -4.25 10.28 15.70
C VAL A 127 -3.30 11.33 15.12
N GLU A 128 -2.14 11.53 15.74
CA GLU A 128 -1.09 12.42 15.19
C GLU A 128 -0.59 11.92 13.83
N LEU A 129 -0.39 10.60 13.68
CA LEU A 129 0.00 9.98 12.42
C LEU A 129 -1.05 10.23 11.31
N LEU A 130 -2.34 10.16 11.65
CA LEU A 130 -3.44 10.47 10.75
C LEU A 130 -3.43 11.96 10.33
N GLY A 131 -3.23 12.88 11.28
CA GLY A 131 -3.09 14.30 10.99
C GLY A 131 -1.92 14.61 10.05
N GLU A 132 -0.74 14.07 10.37
CA GLU A 132 0.46 14.15 9.54
C GLU A 132 0.20 13.65 8.11
N ALA A 133 -0.54 12.56 7.96
CA ALA A 133 -0.88 11.99 6.65
C ALA A 133 -1.77 12.90 5.81
N PHE A 134 -2.75 13.56 6.42
CA PHE A 134 -3.57 14.56 5.73
C PHE A 134 -2.72 15.74 5.26
N ASP A 135 -1.86 16.26 6.13
CA ASP A 135 -0.99 17.38 5.81
C ASP A 135 -0.04 17.02 4.66
N ARG A 136 0.70 15.91 4.77
CA ARG A 136 1.61 15.41 3.73
C ARG A 136 0.90 15.16 2.41
N GLY A 137 -0.28 14.54 2.44
CA GLY A 137 -1.05 14.29 1.23
C GLY A 137 -1.58 15.58 0.59
N SER A 138 -1.89 16.60 1.39
CA SER A 138 -2.35 17.90 0.87
C SER A 138 -1.27 18.68 0.11
N GLU A 139 0.00 18.40 0.40
CA GLU A 139 1.17 18.97 -0.25
C GLU A 139 1.56 18.23 -1.54
N CYS A 140 1.04 17.02 -1.78
CA CYS A 140 1.33 16.26 -2.99
C CYS A 140 0.91 17.04 -4.25
N SER A 141 1.75 17.00 -5.28
CA SER A 141 1.51 17.70 -6.54
C SER A 141 0.54 16.98 -7.48
N SER A 142 0.35 15.66 -7.28
CA SER A 142 -0.60 14.85 -8.03
C SER A 142 -0.93 13.55 -7.30
N ASN A 143 -1.95 12.82 -7.79
CA ASN A 143 -2.35 11.53 -7.23
C ASN A 143 -1.31 10.44 -7.56
N PHE A 144 -0.62 9.95 -6.53
CA PHE A 144 0.36 8.87 -6.65
C PHE A 144 -0.26 7.46 -6.50
N THR A 145 -1.46 7.36 -5.92
CA THR A 145 -2.09 6.08 -5.54
C THR A 145 -2.36 5.17 -6.73
N PHE A 146 -2.69 5.74 -7.90
CA PHE A 146 -3.05 4.99 -9.12
C PHE A 146 -2.02 5.15 -10.25
N ALA A 147 -0.80 5.57 -9.92
CA ALA A 147 0.26 5.68 -10.90
C ALA A 147 0.67 4.30 -11.45
N ASP A 148 1.33 4.27 -12.60
CA ASP A 148 1.99 3.07 -13.08
C ASP A 148 3.32 2.88 -12.31
N HIS A 149 3.23 2.35 -11.09
CA HIS A 149 4.38 2.22 -10.20
C HIS A 149 5.48 1.32 -10.77
N LEU A 150 5.10 0.29 -11.54
CA LEU A 150 6.05 -0.63 -12.18
C LEU A 150 6.92 0.09 -13.21
N SER A 151 6.38 1.08 -13.93
CA SER A 151 7.17 1.93 -14.85
C SER A 151 8.20 2.82 -14.16
N MET A 152 8.11 2.97 -12.83
CA MET A 152 9.04 3.73 -11.99
C MET A 152 9.93 2.83 -11.12
N ALA A 153 9.89 1.50 -11.30
CA ALA A 153 10.60 0.56 -10.43
C ALA A 153 12.12 0.81 -10.40
N ASP A 154 12.72 1.23 -11.50
CA ASP A 154 14.15 1.56 -11.63
C ASP A 154 14.50 2.98 -11.18
N TRP A 155 13.53 3.80 -10.79
CA TRP A 155 13.80 5.14 -10.28
C TRP A 155 14.27 5.06 -8.83
N GLN A 156 15.25 5.90 -8.46
CA GLN A 156 15.54 6.15 -7.05
C GLN A 156 14.25 6.57 -6.34
N LEU A 157 13.97 5.98 -5.18
CA LEU A 157 12.78 6.27 -4.38
C LEU A 157 12.68 7.76 -4.04
N SER A 158 13.83 8.42 -3.81
CA SER A 158 13.89 9.87 -3.63
C SER A 158 13.41 10.65 -4.86
N LYS A 159 13.69 10.16 -6.07
CA LYS A 159 13.17 10.73 -7.33
C LYS A 159 11.66 10.52 -7.46
N VAL A 160 11.15 9.34 -7.10
CA VAL A 160 9.70 9.07 -7.11
C VAL A 160 8.98 10.01 -6.14
N ARG A 161 9.50 10.14 -4.91
CA ARG A 161 8.95 11.07 -3.90
C ARG A 161 8.99 12.52 -4.39
N ALA A 162 10.11 12.96 -4.96
CA ALA A 162 10.22 14.31 -5.52
C ALA A 162 9.24 14.55 -6.67
N HIS A 163 8.99 13.54 -7.52
CA HIS A 163 8.04 13.64 -8.64
C HIS A 163 6.61 13.96 -8.16
N TYR A 164 6.19 13.40 -7.03
CA TYR A 164 4.88 13.63 -6.44
C TYR A 164 4.85 14.73 -5.37
N ASN A 165 5.97 15.39 -5.10
CA ASN A 165 6.14 16.30 -3.96
C ASN A 165 5.80 15.66 -2.60
N ILE A 166 6.27 14.42 -2.39
CA ILE A 166 6.10 13.68 -1.14
C ILE A 166 7.29 13.95 -0.23
N THR A 167 7.04 14.62 0.89
CA THR A 167 8.03 14.80 1.97
C THR A 167 8.31 13.45 2.64
N PRO A 168 9.57 12.98 2.75
CA PRO A 168 9.93 11.73 3.43
C PRO A 168 9.52 11.71 4.91
N ARG A 169 9.31 10.51 5.47
CA ARG A 169 9.23 10.27 6.92
C ARG A 169 10.58 9.81 7.47
#